data_AF-A0A7L1XG51-F1
#
_entry.id   AF-A0A7L1XG51-F1
#
_cell.length_a   1.000
_cell.length_b   1.000
_cell.length_c   1.000
_cell.angle_alpha   90.00
_cell.angle_beta   90.00
_cell.angle_gamma   90.00
#
_symmetry.space_group_name_H-M   'P 1'
#
loop_
_entity.id
_entity.type
_entity.pdbx_description
1 polymer ?
#
loop_
_entity_poly.entity_id
_entity_poly.type
_entity_poly.pdbx_seq_one_letter_code
_entity_poly.pdbx_strand_id
1 'polypeptide(L)'
;CSPPPISWAGASMASNVTNKTDPRSMNSRVFIGNLNTLVVKKSDVEAIFSKYGKIVGCSVHKGFAFVQYVNERNARAAVAGEDGRMIAGQVL
;
A
#
# COMPACT_ATOMS: atom_id res chain seq x y z
N CYS A 1 -6.51 26.74 -26.36
CA CYS A 1 -6.13 25.33 -26.28
C CYS A 1 -4.80 25.21 -25.57
N SER A 2 -4.81 24.69 -24.34
CA SER A 2 -3.72 23.93 -23.68
C SER A 2 -4.13 23.72 -22.22
N PRO A 3 -4.56 22.51 -21.81
CA PRO A 3 -4.69 22.22 -20.39
C PRO A 3 -3.29 22.15 -19.73
N PRO A 4 -3.11 22.63 -18.49
CA PRO A 4 -1.87 22.48 -17.76
C PRO A 4 -1.60 21.00 -17.40
N PRO A 5 -0.32 20.62 -17.19
CA PRO A 5 0.05 19.27 -16.82
C PRO A 5 -0.59 18.89 -15.47
N ILE A 6 -1.10 17.67 -15.43
CA ILE A 6 -1.74 17.04 -14.29
C ILE A 6 -0.67 16.83 -13.23
N SER A 7 -0.42 17.84 -12.41
CA SER A 7 0.38 17.70 -11.20
C SER A 7 -0.43 16.82 -10.25
N TRP A 8 -0.07 15.54 -10.19
CA TRP A 8 -0.52 14.58 -9.18
C TRP A 8 -0.03 15.06 -7.80
N ALA A 9 -0.71 16.06 -7.27
CA ALA A 9 -0.74 16.36 -5.86
C ALA A 9 -1.77 15.41 -5.25
N GLY A 10 -1.30 14.36 -4.57
CA GLY A 10 -2.25 13.41 -4.01
C GLY A 10 -1.70 12.15 -3.37
N ALA A 11 -0.53 12.17 -2.75
CA ALA A 11 -0.24 11.17 -1.71
C ALA A 11 -0.55 11.80 -0.36
N SER A 12 -1.85 11.74 -0.03
CA SER A 12 -2.42 12.02 1.27
C SER A 12 -1.54 11.43 2.39
N MET A 13 -1.19 12.25 3.38
CA MET A 13 -0.79 11.75 4.70
C MET A 13 -1.97 10.96 5.28
N ALA A 14 -2.04 9.67 4.97
CA ALA A 14 -2.92 8.72 5.63
C ALA A 14 -2.44 8.54 7.07
N SER A 15 -2.79 9.52 7.90
CA SER A 15 -2.69 9.47 9.34
C SER A 15 -3.83 8.59 9.84
N ASN A 16 -3.63 7.28 9.92
CA ASN A 16 -4.45 6.46 10.81
C ASN A 16 -3.60 5.40 11.52
N VAL A 17 -3.12 5.82 12.68
CA VAL A 17 -2.63 5.08 13.85
C VAL A 17 -2.55 3.56 13.69
N THR A 18 -1.32 3.09 13.53
CA THR A 18 -0.92 1.78 14.03
C THR A 18 0.27 2.04 14.94
N ASN A 19 -0.12 2.30 16.19
CA ASN A 19 0.67 2.51 17.40
C ASN A 19 1.86 1.53 17.50
N LYS A 20 3.08 2.00 17.17
CA LYS A 20 4.38 1.65 17.78
C LYS A 20 5.38 2.75 17.43
N THR A 21 5.83 3.47 18.45
CA THR A 21 6.65 4.69 18.43
C THR A 21 8.10 4.48 17.99
N ASP A 22 8.36 3.48 17.14
CA ASP A 22 9.67 3.23 16.55
C ASP A 22 9.69 3.82 15.13
N PRO A 23 10.48 4.88 14.85
CA PRO A 23 10.52 5.49 13.53
C PRO A 23 10.78 4.45 12.43
N ARG A 24 11.66 3.48 12.67
CA ARG A 24 11.98 2.38 11.75
C ARG A 24 10.78 1.52 11.32
N SER A 25 9.81 1.32 12.20
CA SER A 25 8.62 0.50 11.94
C SER A 25 7.54 1.25 11.15
N MET A 26 7.44 2.56 11.34
CA MET A 26 6.53 3.42 10.58
C MET A 26 6.97 3.55 9.12
N ASN A 27 8.28 3.63 8.88
CA ASN A 27 8.86 3.75 7.55
C ASN A 27 8.65 2.52 6.65
N SER A 28 8.35 1.34 7.21
CA SER A 28 8.23 0.09 6.44
C SER A 28 6.78 -0.37 6.21
N ARG A 29 5.80 0.49 6.50
CA ARG A 29 4.36 0.17 6.39
C ARG A 29 3.75 0.77 5.14
N VAL A 30 3.01 -0.04 4.41
CA VAL A 30 2.31 0.28 3.18
C VAL A 30 0.81 0.25 3.44
N PHE A 31 0.13 1.33 3.04
CA PHE A 31 -1.32 1.43 3.02
C PHE A 31 -1.83 1.14 1.61
N ILE A 32 -2.88 0.34 1.52
CA ILE A 32 -3.47 -0.16 0.29
C ILE A 32 -4.94 0.26 0.33
N GLY A 33 -5.26 1.34 -0.37
CA GLY A 33 -6.63 1.85 -0.50
C GLY A 33 -7.41 1.13 -1.60
N ASN A 34 -8.70 1.46 -1.70
CA ASN A 34 -9.59 1.02 -2.79
C ASN A 34 -9.60 -0.50 -3.03
N LEU A 35 -9.33 -1.29 -1.99
CA LEU A 35 -9.17 -2.73 -2.10
C LEU A 35 -10.53 -3.41 -1.99
N ASN A 36 -10.93 -4.12 -3.04
CA ASN A 36 -12.16 -4.91 -3.00
C ASN A 36 -11.96 -6.19 -2.18
N THR A 37 -12.14 -6.10 -0.86
CA THR A 37 -11.96 -7.23 0.06
C THR A 37 -12.97 -8.37 -0.10
N LEU A 38 -13.94 -8.22 -0.98
CA LEU A 38 -14.81 -9.33 -1.39
C LEU A 38 -14.06 -10.32 -2.30
N VAL A 39 -13.10 -9.81 -3.06
CA VAL A 39 -12.28 -10.59 -4.01
C VAL A 39 -10.87 -10.78 -3.48
N VAL A 40 -10.23 -9.70 -3.02
CA VAL A 40 -8.84 -9.71 -2.56
C VAL A 40 -8.79 -10.06 -1.08
N LYS A 41 -8.16 -11.18 -0.74
CA LYS A 41 -7.94 -11.60 0.65
C LYS A 41 -6.52 -11.27 1.11
N LYS A 42 -6.28 -11.45 2.41
CA LYS A 42 -4.94 -11.35 3.02
C LYS A 42 -3.89 -12.13 2.24
N SER A 43 -4.18 -13.37 1.84
CA SER A 43 -3.25 -14.20 1.08
C SER A 43 -2.91 -13.61 -0.30
N ASP A 44 -3.88 -12.98 -0.98
CA ASP A 44 -3.64 -12.32 -2.26
C ASP A 44 -2.77 -11.07 -2.09
N VAL A 45 -3.09 -10.25 -1.09
CA VAL A 45 -2.26 -9.09 -0.74
C VAL A 45 -0.85 -9.54 -0.41
N GLU A 46 -0.68 -10.56 0.43
CA GLU A 46 0.63 -11.11 0.74
C GLU A 46 1.35 -11.63 -0.50
N ALA A 47 0.69 -12.39 -1.37
CA ALA A 47 1.30 -12.91 -2.58
C ALA A 47 1.78 -11.79 -3.53
N ILE A 48 0.94 -10.76 -3.73
CA ILE A 48 1.27 -9.63 -4.60
C ILE A 48 2.41 -8.81 -4.01
N PHE A 49 2.35 -8.50 -2.71
CA PHE A 49 3.31 -7.64 -2.06
C PHE A 49 4.62 -8.38 -1.70
N SER A 50 4.58 -9.70 -1.53
CA SER A 50 5.76 -10.53 -1.25
C SER A 50 6.83 -10.44 -2.35
N LYS A 51 6.44 -10.13 -3.59
CA LYS A 51 7.41 -9.92 -4.70
C LYS A 51 8.34 -8.73 -4.48
N TYR A 52 7.92 -7.72 -3.71
CA TYR A 52 8.73 -6.54 -3.40
C TYR A 52 9.66 -6.78 -2.20
N GLY A 53 9.34 -7.75 -1.36
CA GLY A 53 10.18 -8.12 -0.24
C GLY A 53 9.44 -8.86 0.85
N LYS A 54 10.18 -9.21 1.90
CA LYS A 54 9.63 -9.96 3.03
C LYS A 54 8.64 -9.12 3.83
N ILE A 55 7.40 -9.60 3.89
CA ILE A 55 6.32 -9.06 4.72
C ILE A 55 6.49 -9.62 6.14
N VAL A 56 6.51 -8.74 7.14
CA VAL A 56 6.54 -9.11 8.57
C VAL A 56 5.16 -9.09 9.21
N GLY A 57 4.21 -8.41 8.58
CA GLY A 57 2.83 -8.37 9.03
C GLY A 57 1.92 -7.84 7.94
N CYS A 58 0.70 -8.34 7.88
CA CYS A 58 -0.31 -7.81 7.00
C CYS A 58 -1.68 -7.88 7.68
N SER A 59 -2.52 -6.90 7.40
CA SER A 59 -3.85 -6.77 7.98
C SER A 59 -4.79 -6.24 6.91
N VAL A 60 -5.81 -7.01 6.59
CA VAL A 60 -6.81 -6.64 5.59
C VAL A 60 -8.11 -6.27 6.30
N HIS A 61 -8.66 -5.13 5.92
CA HIS A 61 -9.88 -4.55 6.46
C HIS A 61 -10.84 -4.22 5.33
N LYS A 62 -12.12 -4.07 5.62
CA LYS A 62 -13.14 -3.86 4.59
C LYS A 62 -12.85 -2.57 3.80
N GLY A 63 -12.44 -2.70 2.54
CA GLY A 63 -12.08 -1.60 1.65
C GLY A 63 -10.60 -1.18 1.64
N PHE A 64 -9.73 -1.75 2.49
CA PHE A 64 -8.31 -1.37 2.56
C PHE A 64 -7.43 -2.45 3.20
N ALA A 65 -6.13 -2.40 2.97
CA ALA A 65 -5.17 -3.27 3.65
C ALA A 65 -3.92 -2.52 4.10
N PHE A 66 -3.25 -3.11 5.07
CA PHE A 66 -1.95 -2.69 5.56
C PHE A 66 -0.96 -3.82 5.39
N VAL A 67 0.21 -3.50 4.85
CA VAL A 67 1.34 -4.42 4.72
C VAL A 67 2.55 -3.81 5.40
N GLN A 68 3.17 -4.56 6.29
CA GLN A 68 4.38 -4.20 7.00
C GLN A 68 5.53 -5.02 6.42
N TYR A 69 6.57 -4.35 5.95
CA TYR A 69 7.81 -4.96 5.49
C TYR A 69 8.89 -4.95 6.57
N VAL A 70 9.89 -5.83 6.40
CA VAL A 70 11.14 -5.79 7.19
C VAL A 70 11.89 -4.47 6.95
N ASN A 71 11.88 -3.99 5.71
CA ASN A 71 12.66 -2.83 5.27
C ASN A 71 11.78 -1.76 4.62
N GLU A 72 12.08 -0.49 4.91
CA GLU A 72 11.45 0.68 4.29
C GLU A 72 11.60 0.64 2.77
N ARG A 73 12.77 0.27 2.26
CA ARG A 73 13.05 0.26 0.82
C ARG A 73 12.06 -0.63 0.07
N ASN A 74 11.71 -1.78 0.64
CA ASN A 74 10.74 -2.71 0.06
C ASN A 74 9.32 -2.12 0.12
N ALA A 75 8.97 -1.48 1.23
CA ALA A 75 7.71 -0.77 1.36
C ALA A 75 7.54 0.34 0.32
N ARG A 76 8.57 1.18 0.13
CA ARG A 76 8.58 2.25 -0.87
C ARG A 76 8.51 1.71 -2.30
N ALA A 77 9.23 0.62 -2.59
CA ALA A 77 9.17 -0.04 -3.89
C ALA A 77 7.78 -0.64 -4.18
N ALA A 78 7.13 -1.20 -3.16
CA ALA A 78 5.78 -1.73 -3.28
C ALA A 78 4.75 -0.61 -3.50
N VAL A 79 4.84 0.51 -2.76
CA VAL A 79 3.99 1.68 -3.01
C VAL A 79 4.22 2.21 -4.41
N ALA A 80 5.46 2.52 -4.78
CA ALA A 80 5.76 3.08 -6.12
C ALA A 80 5.41 2.12 -7.27
N GLY A 81 5.40 0.81 -7.03
CA GLY A 81 5.09 -0.20 -8.03
C GLY A 81 3.62 -0.61 -8.11
N GLU A 82 2.84 -0.41 -7.04
CA GLU A 82 1.41 -0.76 -6.98
C GLU A 82 0.49 0.47 -6.94
N ASP A 83 1.00 1.68 -6.68
CA ASP A 83 0.28 2.95 -6.81
C ASP A 83 -0.18 3.14 -8.26
N GLY A 84 -1.49 3.15 -8.49
CA GLY A 84 -2.09 3.21 -9.83
C GLY A 84 -2.11 1.88 -10.58
N ARG A 85 -1.75 0.76 -9.94
CA ARG A 85 -1.79 -0.57 -10.56
C ARG A 85 -3.16 -1.21 -10.37
N MET A 86 -3.66 -1.90 -11.38
CA MET A 86 -4.95 -2.59 -11.29
C MET A 86 -4.79 -3.91 -10.52
N ILE A 87 -5.38 -4.02 -9.33
CA ILE A 87 -5.47 -5.29 -8.60
C ILE A 87 -6.92 -5.79 -8.68
N ALA A 88 -7.09 -7.02 -9.15
CA ALA A 88 -8.39 -7.68 -9.29
C ALA A 88 -9.41 -6.90 -10.18
N GLY A 89 -8.92 -6.16 -11.16
CA GLY A 89 -9.75 -5.40 -12.10
C GLY A 89 -10.14 -3.99 -11.63
N GLN A 90 -9.66 -3.53 -10.47
CA GLN A 90 -9.83 -2.15 -10.00
C GLN A 90 -8.47 -1.46 -9.82
N VAL A 91 -8.40 -0.18 -10.20
CA VAL A 91 -7.23 0.68 -9.99
C VAL A 91 -7.06 0.90 -8.48
N LEU A 92 -5.84 0.66 -7.98
CA LEU A 92 -5.47 0.77 -6.57
C LEU A 92 -4.96 2.17 -6.24
#